data_AF-A0A7S4I2U3-F1
#
_entry.id   AF-A0A7S4I2U3-F1
#
_cell.length_a   1.000
_cell.length_b   1.000
_cell.length_c   1.000
_cell.angle_alpha   90.00
_cell.angle_beta   90.00
_cell.angle_gamma   90.00
#
_symmetry.space_group_name_H-M   'P 1'
#
loop_
_entity.id
_entity.type
_entity.pdbx_description
1 polymer ?
#
loop_
_entity_poly.entity_id
_entity_poly.type
_entity_poly.pdbx_seq_one_letter_code
_entity_poly.pdbx_strand_id
1 'polypeptide(L)'
;FVGDILGKGPLSLQVVDFAMKQGALCVRGNHEQVVISWYQNKPANTPKLKPSYLKLAQSLSPQHWNYLLSCPLYLEIPEYDLLVVHAGIDPSVGLDEQDSELMMNMRNRKSNGQGFTSIYEDGTPWIDAWNGPRMVFFGHDAKRGLQDRYRNETLVALGLD
;
A
#
# COMPACT_ATOMS: atom_id res chain seq x y z
N PHE A 1 3.49 1.05 9.42
CA PHE A 1 2.23 1.39 8.72
C PHE A 1 2.22 0.72 7.36
N VAL A 2 1.09 0.11 6.97
CA VAL A 2 0.90 -0.56 5.66
C VAL A 2 0.47 0.41 4.55
N GLY A 3 0.84 1.69 4.62
CA GLY A 3 0.34 2.75 3.72
C GLY A 3 -0.98 3.38 4.18
N ASP A 4 -1.57 4.22 3.32
CA ASP A 4 -2.82 4.95 3.56
C ASP A 4 -2.80 5.82 4.83
N ILE A 5 -1.64 6.44 5.09
CA ILE A 5 -1.44 7.40 6.19
C ILE A 5 -2.16 8.72 5.87
N LEU A 6 -2.31 9.05 4.59
CA LEU A 6 -3.00 10.22 4.08
C LEU A 6 -4.42 9.92 3.62
N GLY A 7 -5.31 10.91 3.78
CA GLY A 7 -6.66 10.88 3.24
C GLY A 7 -7.70 10.23 4.14
N LYS A 8 -8.94 10.18 3.61
CA LYS A 8 -10.20 9.68 4.21
C LYS A 8 -10.62 10.36 5.52
N GLY A 9 -9.77 10.41 6.54
CA GLY A 9 -9.99 11.06 7.82
C GLY A 9 -9.59 12.54 7.87
N PRO A 10 -10.04 13.30 8.88
CA PRO A 10 -9.77 14.74 8.99
C PRO A 10 -8.36 15.08 9.51
N LEU A 11 -7.62 14.12 10.06
CA LEU A 11 -6.40 14.36 10.85
C LEU A 11 -5.13 13.78 10.22
N SER A 12 -5.04 13.66 8.88
CA SER A 12 -3.88 13.04 8.21
C SER A 12 -2.53 13.62 8.64
N LEU A 13 -2.42 14.93 8.86
CA LEU A 13 -1.18 15.55 9.36
C LEU A 13 -0.77 15.01 10.73
N GLN A 14 -1.74 14.87 11.65
CA GLN A 14 -1.46 14.34 13.00
C GLN A 14 -1.05 12.86 12.95
N VAL A 15 -1.57 12.09 11.99
CA VAL A 15 -1.14 10.70 11.79
C VAL A 15 0.30 10.65 11.28
N VAL A 16 0.67 11.52 10.34
CA VAL A 16 2.06 11.64 9.87
C VAL A 16 2.99 12.09 10.99
N ASP A 17 2.63 13.12 11.76
CA ASP A 17 3.38 13.60 12.92
C ASP A 17 3.60 12.49 13.95
N PHE A 18 2.54 11.73 14.24
CA PHE A 18 2.60 10.59 15.15
C PHE A 18 3.55 9.51 14.63
N ALA A 19 3.43 9.12 13.36
CA ALA A 19 4.26 8.08 12.76
C ALA A 19 5.74 8.48 12.77
N MET A 20 6.05 9.74 12.42
CA MET A 20 7.40 10.30 12.50
C MET A 20 7.93 10.32 13.93
N LYS A 21 7.11 10.75 14.90
CA LYS A 21 7.49 10.79 16.33
C LYS A 21 7.81 9.41 16.89
N GLN A 22 7.12 8.36 16.43
CA GLN A 22 7.39 6.98 16.83
C GLN A 22 8.57 6.36 16.08
N GLY A 23 9.16 7.04 15.08
CA GLY A 23 10.15 6.44 14.20
C GLY A 23 9.57 5.27 13.40
N ALA A 24 8.27 5.29 13.11
CA ALA A 24 7.58 4.18 12.49
C ALA A 24 8.04 3.99 11.03
N LEU A 25 8.26 2.74 10.64
CA LEU A 25 8.43 2.39 9.24
C LEU A 25 7.08 2.44 8.52
N CYS A 26 7.12 2.77 7.24
CA CYS A 26 5.96 2.85 6.36
C CYS A 26 6.25 2.20 5.01
N VAL A 27 5.22 1.65 4.38
CA VAL A 27 5.20 1.42 2.93
C VAL A 27 4.28 2.44 2.27
N ARG A 28 4.48 2.68 0.99
CA ARG A 28 3.71 3.64 0.21
C ARG A 28 2.34 3.08 -0.16
N GLY A 29 1.28 3.79 0.23
CA GLY A 29 -0.07 3.51 -0.22
C GLY A 29 -0.46 4.27 -1.49
N ASN A 30 -1.60 3.89 -2.09
CA ASN A 30 -2.08 4.57 -3.28
C ASN A 30 -2.52 6.01 -2.99
N HIS A 31 -3.01 6.28 -1.78
CA HIS A 31 -3.36 7.63 -1.35
C HIS A 31 -2.13 8.55 -1.20
N GLU A 32 -1.01 8.04 -0.68
CA GLU A 32 0.27 8.75 -0.71
C GLU A 32 0.77 8.97 -2.14
N GLN A 33 0.68 7.95 -3.00
CA GLN A 33 1.17 8.04 -4.38
C GLN A 33 0.46 9.14 -5.17
N VAL A 34 -0.85 9.36 -4.97
CA VAL A 34 -1.58 10.47 -5.61
C VAL A 34 -0.98 11.83 -5.23
N VAL A 35 -0.65 12.02 -3.95
CA VAL A 35 -0.08 13.26 -3.42
C VAL A 35 1.39 13.44 -3.85
N ILE A 36 2.17 12.36 -3.81
CA ILE A 36 3.57 12.34 -4.25
C ILE A 36 3.68 12.63 -5.76
N SER A 37 2.86 11.99 -6.59
CA SER A 37 2.82 12.25 -8.03
C SER A 37 2.49 13.72 -8.32
N TRP A 38 1.57 14.33 -7.58
CA TRP A 38 1.28 15.75 -7.71
C TRP A 38 2.48 16.63 -7.34
N TYR A 39 3.15 16.33 -6.24
CA TYR A 39 4.29 17.11 -5.74
C TYR A 39 5.52 17.02 -6.66
N GLN A 40 5.78 15.84 -7.23
CA GLN A 40 6.92 15.61 -8.13
C GLN A 40 6.69 16.19 -9.53
N ASN A 41 5.44 16.25 -9.99
CA ASN A 41 5.10 16.82 -11.30
C ASN A 41 4.91 18.34 -11.19
N LYS A 42 5.90 19.10 -11.69
CA LYS A 42 5.87 20.58 -11.84
C LYS A 42 4.68 21.08 -12.70
N PRO A 43 4.31 22.38 -12.61
CA PRO A 43 2.95 22.90 -12.85
C PRO A 43 2.29 22.61 -14.21
N ALA A 44 3.08 22.35 -15.26
CA ALA A 44 2.54 22.20 -16.61
C ALA A 44 1.82 20.85 -16.82
N ASN A 45 2.18 19.81 -16.06
CA ASN A 45 1.67 18.44 -16.22
C ASN A 45 1.07 17.86 -14.92
N THR A 46 0.79 18.72 -13.95
CA THR A 46 0.30 18.27 -12.64
C THR A 46 -1.14 17.71 -12.77
N PRO A 47 -1.39 16.45 -12.40
CA PRO A 47 -2.75 15.91 -12.34
C PRO A 47 -3.62 16.74 -11.39
N LYS A 48 -4.87 17.04 -11.77
CA LYS A 48 -5.79 17.76 -10.90
C LYS A 48 -6.10 16.91 -9.66
N LEU A 49 -5.58 17.32 -8.51
CA LEU A 49 -5.96 16.74 -7.23
C LEU A 49 -7.39 17.14 -6.87
N LYS A 50 -8.08 16.23 -6.14
CA LYS A 50 -9.31 16.59 -5.43
C LYS A 50 -9.00 17.73 -4.45
N PRO A 51 -9.92 18.68 -4.21
CA PRO A 51 -9.66 19.83 -3.33
C PRO A 51 -9.15 19.46 -1.92
N SER A 52 -9.64 18.36 -1.35
CA SER A 52 -9.17 17.84 -0.06
C SER A 52 -7.71 17.40 -0.10
N TYR A 53 -7.29 16.72 -1.17
CA TYR A 53 -5.92 16.28 -1.39
C TYR A 53 -4.99 17.46 -1.65
N LEU A 54 -5.44 18.45 -2.43
CA LEU A 54 -4.65 19.65 -2.67
C LEU A 54 -4.40 20.42 -1.38
N LYS A 55 -5.44 20.63 -0.56
CA LYS A 55 -5.32 21.29 0.74
C LYS A 55 -4.37 20.54 1.67
N LEU A 56 -4.48 19.21 1.71
CA LEU A 56 -3.56 18.37 2.48
C LEU A 56 -2.12 18.53 1.99
N ALA A 57 -1.87 18.40 0.69
CA ALA A 57 -0.55 18.51 0.09
C ALA A 57 0.10 19.87 0.38
N GLN A 58 -0.67 20.96 0.29
CA GLN A 58 -0.21 22.31 0.62
C GLN A 58 0.08 22.52 2.11
N SER A 59 -0.44 21.67 2.98
CA SER A 59 -0.23 21.74 4.44
C SER A 59 0.93 20.87 4.93
N LEU A 60 1.55 20.07 4.06
CA LEU A 60 2.68 19.22 4.41
C LEU A 60 3.97 20.05 4.55
N SER A 61 4.67 19.90 5.67
CA SER A 61 5.99 20.49 5.91
C SER A 61 7.07 19.75 5.10
N PRO A 62 8.27 20.33 4.92
CA PRO A 62 9.40 19.62 4.33
C PRO A 62 9.72 18.28 5.03
N GLN A 63 9.56 18.23 6.36
CA GLN A 63 9.79 17.02 7.14
C GLN A 63 8.73 15.95 6.85
N HIS A 64 7.46 16.33 6.68
CA HIS A 64 6.42 15.40 6.26
C HIS A 64 6.71 14.84 4.87
N TRP A 65 7.12 15.69 3.92
CA TRP A 65 7.51 15.24 2.60
C TRP A 65 8.67 14.27 2.62
N ASN A 66 9.72 14.55 3.40
CA ASN A 66 10.86 13.66 3.55
C ASN A 66 10.42 12.28 4.08
N TYR A 67 9.55 12.25 5.09
CA TYR A 67 9.00 11.01 5.63
C TYR A 67 8.18 10.25 4.58
N LEU A 68 7.21 10.88 3.92
CA LEU A 68 6.36 10.25 2.91
C LEU A 68 7.15 9.74 1.70
N LEU A 69 8.15 10.50 1.25
CA LEU A 69 9.03 10.10 0.14
C LEU A 69 9.97 8.96 0.52
N SER A 70 10.29 8.81 1.82
CA SER A 70 11.11 7.71 2.32
C SER A 70 10.37 6.37 2.39
N CYS A 71 9.03 6.36 2.35
CA CYS A 71 8.25 5.12 2.34
C CYS A 71 8.47 4.36 1.01
N PRO A 72 9.09 3.16 1.02
CA PRO A 72 9.25 2.33 -0.18
C PRO A 72 7.93 1.65 -0.58
N LEU A 73 7.91 1.00 -1.74
CA LEU A 73 6.74 0.23 -2.20
C LEU A 73 6.49 -1.02 -1.35
N TYR A 74 7.56 -1.62 -0.82
CA TYR A 74 7.51 -2.73 0.13
C TYR A 74 8.67 -2.63 1.12
N LEU A 75 8.55 -3.31 2.25
CA LEU A 75 9.62 -3.49 3.25
C LEU A 75 9.86 -4.98 3.45
N GLU A 76 11.11 -5.39 3.41
CA GLU A 76 11.53 -6.72 3.85
C GLU A 76 12.04 -6.63 5.30
N ILE A 77 11.63 -7.59 6.13
CA ILE A 77 12.12 -7.78 7.49
C ILE A 77 12.65 -9.22 7.58
N PRO A 78 13.90 -9.45 7.13
CA PRO A 78 14.46 -10.79 6.93
C PRO A 78 14.49 -11.63 8.20
N GLU A 79 14.64 -11.00 9.37
CA GLU A 79 14.70 -11.67 10.67
C GLU A 79 13.42 -12.46 10.99
N TYR A 80 12.30 -12.11 10.35
CA TYR A 80 11.01 -12.77 10.52
C TYR A 80 10.48 -13.41 9.23
N ASP A 81 11.29 -13.46 8.15
CA ASP A 81 10.84 -13.80 6.79
C ASP A 81 9.49 -13.13 6.46
N LEU A 82 9.45 -11.81 6.67
CA LEU A 82 8.25 -10.98 6.57
C LEU A 82 8.43 -9.94 5.47
N LEU A 83 7.40 -9.80 4.64
CA LEU A 83 7.24 -8.72 3.68
C LEU A 83 6.05 -7.85 4.10
N VAL A 84 6.23 -6.53 4.05
CA VAL A 84 5.14 -5.56 4.22
C VAL A 84 4.91 -4.87 2.88
N VAL A 85 3.66 -4.81 2.43
CA VAL A 85 3.25 -4.14 1.18
C VAL A 85 1.91 -3.45 1.41
N HIS A 86 1.54 -2.44 0.62
CA HIS A 86 0.26 -1.76 0.86
C HIS A 86 -0.95 -2.62 0.51
N ALA A 87 -1.01 -3.16 -0.71
CA ALA A 87 -2.18 -3.89 -1.21
C ALA A 87 -1.91 -5.38 -1.43
N GLY A 88 -0.86 -5.73 -2.17
CA GLY A 88 -0.54 -7.13 -2.46
C GLY A 88 0.70 -7.29 -3.32
N ILE A 89 1.08 -8.55 -3.57
CA ILE A 89 2.23 -8.93 -4.38
C ILE A 89 1.75 -9.95 -5.40
N ASP A 90 2.24 -9.86 -6.63
CA ASP A 90 2.01 -10.88 -7.65
C ASP A 90 2.90 -12.10 -7.37
N PRO A 91 2.34 -13.28 -7.03
CA PRO A 91 3.12 -14.48 -6.74
C PRO A 91 3.78 -15.10 -7.98
N SER A 92 3.48 -14.60 -9.19
CA SER A 92 4.01 -15.16 -10.44
C SER A 92 5.33 -14.56 -10.91
N VAL A 93 5.82 -13.49 -10.29
CA VAL A 93 7.05 -12.78 -10.66
C VAL A 93 7.91 -12.44 -9.44
N GLY A 94 9.20 -12.16 -9.66
CA GLY A 94 10.13 -11.74 -8.60
C GLY A 94 9.75 -10.41 -7.94
N LEU A 95 10.35 -10.08 -6.79
CA LEU A 95 10.13 -8.79 -6.11
C LEU A 95 10.63 -7.59 -6.91
N ASP A 96 11.67 -7.79 -7.72
CA ASP A 96 12.27 -6.82 -8.63
C ASP A 96 11.42 -6.60 -9.90
N GLU A 97 10.52 -7.52 -10.20
CA GLU A 97 9.62 -7.49 -11.36
C GLU A 97 8.19 -7.03 -11.01
N GLN A 98 7.94 -6.69 -9.74
CA GLN A 98 6.61 -6.28 -9.28
C GLN A 98 6.17 -4.96 -9.91
N ASP A 99 4.90 -4.91 -10.31
CA ASP A 99 4.26 -3.67 -10.75
C ASP A 99 3.90 -2.80 -9.54
N SER A 100 4.38 -1.55 -9.55
CA SER A 100 4.13 -0.60 -8.47
C SER A 100 2.65 -0.24 -8.28
N GLU A 101 1.86 -0.13 -9.34
CA GLU A 101 0.42 0.12 -9.21
C GLU A 101 -0.27 -1.06 -8.56
N LEU A 102 0.10 -2.29 -8.91
CA LEU A 102 -0.46 -3.48 -8.30
C LEU A 102 -0.12 -3.56 -6.81
N MET A 103 1.13 -3.29 -6.44
CA MET A 103 1.55 -3.24 -5.03
C MET A 103 0.73 -2.26 -4.18
N MET A 104 0.15 -1.24 -4.82
CA MET A 104 -0.65 -0.22 -4.15
C MET A 104 -2.17 -0.34 -4.33
N ASN A 105 -2.66 -1.17 -5.26
CA ASN A 105 -4.10 -1.19 -5.61
C ASN A 105 -4.71 -2.59 -5.78
N MET A 106 -3.92 -3.65 -5.71
CA MET A 106 -4.39 -5.02 -5.92
C MET A 106 -5.46 -5.43 -4.90
N ARG A 107 -6.52 -6.08 -5.40
CA ARG A 107 -7.53 -6.75 -4.55
C ARG A 107 -7.81 -8.15 -5.06
N ASN A 108 -8.13 -8.26 -6.35
CA ASN A 108 -8.47 -9.52 -6.99
C ASN A 108 -7.42 -9.89 -8.02
N ARG A 109 -7.18 -11.20 -8.18
CA ARG A 109 -6.52 -11.78 -9.35
C ARG A 109 -7.60 -12.25 -10.32
N LYS A 110 -7.46 -11.92 -11.61
CA LYS A 110 -8.44 -12.31 -12.63
C LYS A 110 -8.54 -13.83 -12.76
N SER A 111 -9.74 -14.32 -13.07
CA SER A 111 -10.04 -15.75 -13.20
C SER A 111 -9.24 -16.43 -14.32
N ASN A 112 -8.83 -15.69 -15.35
CA ASN A 112 -7.95 -16.17 -16.42
C ASN A 112 -6.47 -16.26 -16.00
N GLY A 113 -6.15 -15.93 -14.75
CA GLY A 113 -4.80 -15.93 -14.19
C GLY A 113 -3.91 -14.78 -14.65
N GLN A 114 -4.40 -13.89 -15.53
CA GLN A 114 -3.64 -12.81 -16.16
C GLN A 114 -4.06 -11.43 -15.63
N GLY A 115 -3.29 -10.93 -14.68
CA GLY A 115 -3.48 -9.60 -14.10
C GLY A 115 -4.52 -9.54 -12.99
N PHE A 116 -4.90 -8.33 -12.64
CA PHE A 116 -5.61 -8.03 -11.40
C PHE A 116 -6.76 -7.07 -11.65
N THR A 117 -7.71 -7.05 -10.73
CA THR A 117 -8.96 -6.30 -10.82
C THR A 117 -9.34 -5.65 -9.50
N SER A 118 -10.26 -4.70 -9.59
CA SER A 118 -10.93 -4.18 -8.41
C SER A 118 -11.82 -5.25 -7.77
N ILE A 119 -12.24 -5.02 -6.52
CA ILE A 119 -13.10 -5.96 -5.78
C ILE A 119 -14.47 -6.22 -6.43
N TYR A 120 -14.95 -5.35 -7.32
CA TYR A 120 -16.27 -5.47 -7.95
C TYR A 120 -16.25 -6.21 -9.28
N GLU A 121 -15.07 -6.54 -9.76
CA GLU A 121 -14.83 -7.17 -11.05
C GLU A 121 -14.48 -8.64 -10.87
N ASP A 122 -14.55 -9.40 -11.97
CA ASP A 122 -14.21 -10.82 -12.01
C ASP A 122 -12.82 -11.10 -11.44
N GLY A 123 -12.73 -12.19 -10.66
CA GLY A 123 -11.51 -12.65 -10.00
C GLY A 123 -11.72 -13.13 -8.57
N THR A 124 -10.67 -13.72 -8.00
CA THR A 124 -10.61 -14.15 -6.60
C THR A 124 -9.69 -13.24 -5.79
N PRO A 125 -9.84 -13.15 -4.46
CA PRO A 125 -8.87 -12.46 -3.61
C PRO A 125 -7.43 -12.87 -3.96
N TRP A 126 -6.53 -11.90 -4.11
CA TRP A 126 -5.15 -12.20 -4.49
C TRP A 126 -4.44 -13.10 -3.47
N ILE A 127 -4.79 -12.95 -2.18
CA ILE A 127 -4.23 -13.73 -1.08
C ILE A 127 -4.44 -15.23 -1.22
N ASP A 128 -5.47 -15.67 -1.94
CA ASP A 128 -5.75 -17.08 -2.16
C ASP A 128 -4.65 -17.73 -3.03
N ALA A 129 -4.00 -16.94 -3.88
CA ALA A 129 -2.87 -17.38 -4.69
C ALA A 129 -1.53 -17.36 -3.93
N TRP A 130 -1.47 -16.75 -2.74
CA TRP A 130 -0.26 -16.73 -1.93
C TRP A 130 -0.10 -18.03 -1.14
N ASN A 131 1.08 -18.65 -1.28
CA ASN A 131 1.41 -19.93 -0.64
C ASN A 131 2.64 -19.84 0.28
N GLY A 132 3.15 -18.64 0.58
CA GLY A 132 4.38 -18.48 1.37
C GLY A 132 5.62 -19.10 0.71
N PRO A 133 6.66 -19.48 1.49
CA PRO A 133 6.69 -19.55 2.96
C PRO A 133 6.74 -18.18 3.64
N ARG A 134 7.24 -17.16 2.93
CA ARG A 134 7.34 -15.80 3.45
C ARG A 134 5.98 -15.24 3.89
N MET A 135 5.95 -14.65 5.07
CA MET A 135 4.75 -13.99 5.61
C MET A 135 4.55 -12.64 4.92
N VAL A 136 3.32 -12.29 4.54
CA VAL A 136 3.00 -10.99 3.93
C VAL A 136 1.99 -10.23 4.77
N PHE A 137 2.35 -9.03 5.22
CA PHE A 137 1.42 -8.09 5.86
C PHE A 137 1.00 -7.01 4.86
N PHE A 138 -0.30 -6.77 4.78
CA PHE A 138 -0.87 -5.80 3.85
C PHE A 138 -2.10 -5.10 4.44
N GLY A 139 -2.63 -4.12 3.72
CA GLY A 139 -3.87 -3.41 4.03
C GLY A 139 -4.67 -3.20 2.74
N HIS A 140 -5.04 -1.94 2.46
CA HIS A 140 -5.82 -1.49 1.32
C HIS A 140 -7.27 -2.02 1.23
N ASP A 141 -7.52 -3.29 1.53
CA ASP A 141 -8.78 -3.99 1.32
C ASP A 141 -9.78 -3.91 2.49
N ALA A 142 -9.98 -2.71 3.04
CA ALA A 142 -10.97 -2.42 4.09
C ALA A 142 -12.42 -2.88 3.84
N LYS A 143 -12.78 -3.28 2.61
CA LYS A 143 -14.10 -3.87 2.34
C LYS A 143 -14.19 -5.34 2.75
N ARG A 144 -13.07 -6.06 2.71
CA ARG A 144 -12.96 -7.43 3.22
C ARG A 144 -12.61 -7.46 4.71
N GLY A 145 -12.07 -6.37 5.24
CA GLY A 145 -11.62 -6.28 6.62
C GLY A 145 -10.41 -7.18 6.87
N LEU A 146 -10.28 -7.65 8.13
CA LEU A 146 -9.22 -8.56 8.56
C LEU A 146 -9.25 -9.83 7.71
N GLN A 147 -8.11 -10.14 7.10
CA GLN A 147 -7.94 -11.32 6.25
C GLN A 147 -6.75 -12.13 6.74
N ASP A 148 -6.91 -13.43 6.89
CA ASP A 148 -5.83 -14.35 7.22
C ASP A 148 -5.72 -15.49 6.20
N ARG A 149 -4.48 -15.91 5.93
CA ARG A 149 -4.18 -17.01 5.00
C ARG A 149 -3.21 -17.96 5.66
N TYR A 150 -3.60 -19.23 5.76
CA TYR A 150 -2.77 -20.29 6.30
C TYR A 150 -2.35 -21.30 5.23
N ARG A 151 -1.14 -21.85 5.38
CA ARG A 151 -0.65 -23.03 4.67
C ARG A 151 -0.07 -23.99 5.69
N ASN A 152 -0.60 -25.21 5.77
CA ASN A 152 -0.17 -26.23 6.73
C ASN A 152 -0.06 -25.67 8.16
N GLU A 153 -1.13 -25.03 8.65
CA GLU A 153 -1.21 -24.40 9.98
C GLU A 153 -0.27 -23.18 10.22
N THR A 154 0.52 -22.80 9.21
CA THR A 154 1.39 -21.62 9.27
C THR A 154 0.69 -20.43 8.64
N LEU A 155 0.61 -19.30 9.35
CA LEU A 155 0.13 -18.04 8.79
C LEU A 155 1.12 -17.52 7.73
N VAL A 156 0.64 -17.30 6.51
CA VAL A 156 1.46 -16.85 5.37
C VAL A 156 1.05 -15.48 4.83
N ALA A 157 -0.15 -14.99 5.14
CA ALA A 157 -0.53 -13.60 4.88
C ALA A 157 -1.56 -13.08 5.88
N LEU A 158 -1.49 -11.78 6.18
CA LEU A 158 -2.41 -11.07 7.07
C LEU A 158 -2.73 -9.68 6.53
N GLY A 159 -4.00 -9.41 6.25
CA GLY A 159 -4.53 -8.10 5.87
C GLY A 159 -5.09 -7.37 7.09
N LEU A 160 -4.64 -6.14 7.33
CA LEU A 160 -4.84 -5.42 8.61
C LEU A 160 -6.00 -4.42 8.66
N ASP A 161 -6.76 -4.26 7.57
CA ASP A 161 -7.83 -3.24 7.46
C ASP A 161 -9.18 -3.67 8.07
#